data_AF-A0A2E1Y828-F1
#
_entry.id   AF-A0A2E1Y828-F1
#
_cell.length_a   1.000
_cell.length_b   1.000
_cell.length_c   1.000
_cell.angle_alpha   90.00
_cell.angle_beta   90.00
_cell.angle_gamma   90.00
#
_symmetry.space_group_name_H-M   'P 1'
#
loop_
_entity.id
_entity.type
_entity.pdbx_description
1 polymer ?
#
loop_
_entity_poly.entity_id
_entity_poly.type
_entity_poly.pdbx_seq_one_letter_code
_entity_poly.pdbx_strand_id
1 'polypeptide(L)'
;MFDLEGVAMGFKEPVLLNDIVGWRRRGAETQSLAEVLDLSLSLLSRPLGHDQHVVIKPSSIANVIGPAILAMRPNARALLLYAPIEEFLSSIAVKGLWGRQWARTSLIGQAKDHALSHKFTTEELLELTDLQIAGLSWLSHLAIFTRMQKKLGANRVAFCDSATLLRDPLRTTKAFYRHLEIPLGYSEAQAIAEGPVFTRNSKDGAAYSADDRQARLDHTREYNREEIDMVAEWIRQLAKGIDLNVNPETNLD
;
A
#
# COMPACT_ATOMS: atom_id res chain seq x y z
N MET A 1 -12.31 8.24 -4.75
CA MET A 1 -13.03 7.00 -4.37
C MET A 1 -13.81 7.21 -3.09
N PHE A 2 -13.20 7.80 -2.07
CA PHE A 2 -13.81 7.98 -0.73
C PHE A 2 -14.20 9.44 -0.41
N ASP A 3 -14.23 10.29 -1.43
CA ASP A 3 -14.71 11.66 -1.31
C ASP A 3 -16.19 11.67 -1.72
N LEU A 4 -17.07 11.73 -0.72
CA LEU A 4 -18.53 11.74 -0.87
C LEU A 4 -19.10 12.78 0.09
N GLU A 5 -19.64 13.87 -0.47
CA GLU A 5 -20.10 15.03 0.29
C GLU A 5 -21.13 14.64 1.37
N GLY A 6 -20.90 15.10 2.60
CA GLY A 6 -21.75 14.81 3.75
C GLY A 6 -21.56 13.41 4.33
N VAL A 7 -20.69 12.58 3.73
CA VAL A 7 -20.44 11.20 4.15
C VAL A 7 -18.98 11.01 4.54
N ALA A 8 -18.06 11.21 3.61
CA ALA A 8 -16.65 10.94 3.81
C ALA A 8 -15.73 11.88 3.04
N MET A 9 -14.59 12.18 3.63
CA MET A 9 -13.48 12.87 2.96
C MET A 9 -12.21 12.02 2.94
N GLY A 10 -11.43 12.17 1.87
CA GLY A 10 -10.19 11.48 1.63
C GLY A 10 -8.97 12.38 1.77
N PHE A 11 -7.99 11.99 2.60
CA PHE A 11 -6.66 12.57 2.55
C PHE A 11 -5.72 11.74 1.68
N LYS A 12 -5.23 12.34 0.59
CA LYS A 12 -4.24 11.72 -0.30
C LYS A 12 -2.82 12.07 0.17
N GLU A 13 -2.13 11.08 0.71
CA GLU A 13 -0.71 11.12 1.08
C GLU A 13 -0.33 12.31 1.98
N PRO A 14 -0.91 12.42 3.20
CA PRO A 14 -0.51 13.48 4.14
C PRO A 14 0.99 13.43 4.42
N VAL A 15 1.71 14.48 4.01
CA VAL A 15 3.18 14.57 4.17
C VAL A 15 3.59 14.46 5.64
N LEU A 16 2.75 14.94 6.56
CA LEU A 16 2.95 14.82 8.00
C LEU A 16 3.26 13.38 8.45
N LEU A 17 2.60 12.36 7.87
CA LEU A 17 2.89 10.96 8.21
C LEU A 17 4.26 10.51 7.70
N ASN A 18 4.70 11.04 6.55
CA ASN A 18 6.04 10.78 6.01
C ASN A 18 7.11 11.45 6.89
N ASP A 19 6.83 12.66 7.39
CA ASP A 19 7.73 13.39 8.29
C ASP A 19 7.91 12.68 9.63
N ILE A 20 6.82 12.11 10.19
CA ILE A 20 6.88 11.27 11.40
C ILE A 20 7.79 10.06 11.17
N VAL A 21 7.65 9.36 10.04
CA VAL A 21 8.55 8.23 9.71
C VAL A 21 9.99 8.71 9.54
N GLY A 22 10.20 9.84 8.88
CA GLY A 22 11.51 10.45 8.72
C GLY A 22 12.16 10.82 10.06
N TRP A 23 11.39 11.41 10.98
CA TRP A 23 11.85 11.77 12.31
C TRP A 23 12.20 10.54 13.14
N ARG A 24 11.35 9.49 13.12
CA ARG A 24 11.65 8.18 13.71
C ARG A 24 12.99 7.64 13.22
N ARG A 25 13.21 7.61 11.91
CA ARG A 25 14.45 7.11 11.28
C ARG A 25 15.70 7.95 11.57
N ARG A 26 15.55 9.17 12.10
CA ARG A 26 16.64 10.03 12.59
C ARG A 26 16.89 9.89 14.09
N GLY A 27 16.22 8.95 14.76
CA GLY A 27 16.41 8.70 16.19
C GLY A 27 15.54 9.56 17.09
N ALA A 28 14.32 9.90 16.66
CA ALA A 28 13.33 10.52 17.55
C ALA A 28 13.17 9.71 18.84
N GLU A 29 13.03 10.41 19.96
CA GLU A 29 12.68 9.81 21.24
C GLU A 29 11.27 9.19 21.12
N THR A 30 11.09 7.99 21.68
CA THR A 30 9.92 7.15 21.40
C THR A 30 8.62 7.74 21.96
N GLN A 31 8.67 8.31 23.17
CA GLN A 31 7.51 8.95 23.79
C GLN A 31 7.10 10.20 23.00
N SER A 32 8.05 11.06 22.65
CA SER A 32 7.82 12.26 21.85
C SER A 32 7.23 11.93 20.47
N LEU A 33 7.74 10.87 19.83
CA LEU A 33 7.20 10.37 18.56
C LEU A 33 5.74 9.91 18.71
N ALA A 34 5.43 9.21 19.81
CA ALA A 34 4.08 8.72 20.07
C ALA A 34 3.09 9.86 20.34
N GLU A 35 3.49 10.88 21.12
CA GLU A 35 2.69 12.08 21.41
C GLU A 35 2.38 12.86 20.13
N VAL A 36 3.39 13.10 19.30
CA VAL A 36 3.20 13.82 18.03
C VAL A 36 2.39 13.00 17.03
N LEU A 37 2.58 11.68 16.97
CA LEU A 37 1.75 10.81 16.14
C LEU A 37 0.29 10.86 16.59
N ASP A 38 0.02 10.77 17.90
CA ASP A 38 -1.34 10.84 18.42
C ASP A 38 -2.01 12.19 18.10
N LEU A 39 -1.32 13.31 18.33
CA LEU A 39 -1.82 14.63 17.96
C LEU A 39 -2.09 14.74 16.45
N SER A 40 -1.16 14.25 15.63
CA SER A 40 -1.28 14.26 14.17
C SER A 40 -2.50 13.45 13.70
N LEU A 41 -2.72 12.28 14.30
CA LEU A 41 -3.88 11.45 13.99
C LEU A 41 -5.18 12.11 14.46
N SER A 42 -5.19 12.79 15.61
CA SER A 42 -6.36 13.54 16.08
C SER A 42 -6.75 14.65 15.10
N LEU A 43 -5.76 15.41 14.61
CA LEU A 43 -5.99 16.44 13.60
C LEU A 43 -6.46 15.85 12.26
N LEU A 44 -5.80 14.80 11.78
CA LEU A 44 -6.16 14.14 10.53
C LEU A 44 -7.53 13.45 10.60
N SER A 45 -7.95 12.99 11.77
CA SER A 45 -9.25 12.32 11.95
C SER A 45 -10.45 13.27 12.03
N ARG A 46 -10.21 14.58 12.10
CA ARG A 46 -11.28 15.58 12.21
C ARG A 46 -11.95 15.80 10.84
N PRO A 47 -13.25 15.49 10.69
CA PRO A 47 -13.95 15.80 9.45
C PRO A 47 -14.03 17.31 9.21
N LEU A 48 -14.09 17.71 7.95
CA LEU A 48 -14.32 19.10 7.54
C LEU A 48 -15.77 19.25 7.08
N GLY A 49 -16.43 20.35 7.47
CA GLY A 49 -17.82 20.60 7.09
C GLY A 49 -18.78 19.56 7.68
N HIS A 50 -19.60 18.96 6.83
CA HIS A 50 -20.65 18.01 7.22
C HIS A 50 -20.24 16.54 7.08
N ASP A 51 -19.01 16.25 6.66
CA ASP A 51 -18.55 14.88 6.47
C ASP A 51 -18.47 14.13 7.81
N GLN A 52 -18.70 12.82 7.78
CA GLN A 52 -18.80 11.98 8.98
C GLN A 52 -17.61 11.03 9.14
N HIS A 53 -16.97 10.66 8.03
CA HIS A 53 -15.85 9.72 7.99
C HIS A 53 -14.61 10.35 7.34
N VAL A 54 -13.43 9.93 7.79
CA VAL A 54 -12.16 10.31 7.16
C VAL A 54 -11.42 9.07 6.69
N VAL A 55 -11.08 9.03 5.41
CA VAL A 55 -10.24 7.98 4.82
C VAL A 55 -8.87 8.56 4.51
N ILE A 56 -7.85 8.05 5.18
CA ILE A 56 -6.47 8.48 4.93
C ILE A 56 -5.82 7.45 4.02
N LYS A 57 -5.23 7.90 2.90
CA LYS A 57 -4.35 7.09 2.04
C LYS A 57 -2.90 7.55 2.25
N PRO A 58 -2.14 6.99 3.20
CA PRO A 58 -0.74 7.34 3.37
C PRO A 58 0.12 6.90 2.18
N SER A 59 1.31 7.49 2.04
CA SER A 59 2.35 6.91 1.18
C SER A 59 2.88 5.61 1.81
N SER A 60 3.40 4.67 1.01
CA SER A 60 3.86 3.36 1.50
C SER A 60 4.94 3.43 2.59
N ILE A 61 5.69 4.53 2.67
CA ILE A 61 6.66 4.79 3.74
C ILE A 61 6.02 4.75 5.14
N ALA A 62 4.74 5.13 5.27
CA ALA A 62 3.99 5.14 6.52
C ALA A 62 3.49 3.74 6.93
N ASN A 63 3.62 2.72 6.09
CA ASN A 63 3.20 1.35 6.44
C ASN A 63 3.89 0.85 7.72
N VAL A 64 5.12 1.29 7.99
CA VAL A 64 5.87 0.90 9.18
C VAL A 64 5.25 1.41 10.49
N ILE A 65 4.57 2.57 10.45
CA ILE A 65 3.85 3.12 11.60
C ILE A 65 2.39 2.68 11.66
N GLY A 66 1.90 1.94 10.65
CA GLY A 66 0.56 1.35 10.62
C GLY A 66 0.16 0.61 11.90
N PRO A 67 1.02 -0.27 12.47
CA PRO A 67 0.71 -0.94 13.73
C PRO A 67 0.47 0.03 14.90
N ALA A 68 1.24 1.11 14.98
CA ALA A 68 1.09 2.13 16.02
C ALA A 68 -0.21 2.93 15.80
N ILE A 69 -0.50 3.33 14.56
CA ILE A 69 -1.73 4.02 14.19
C ILE A 69 -2.97 3.21 14.63
N LEU A 70 -3.03 1.92 14.27
CA LEU A 70 -4.18 1.07 14.58
C LEU A 70 -4.30 0.71 16.08
N ALA A 71 -3.19 0.77 16.82
CA ALA A 71 -3.20 0.64 18.27
C ALA A 71 -3.74 1.91 18.95
N MET A 72 -3.34 3.09 18.49
CA MET A 72 -3.81 4.39 19.00
C MET A 72 -5.24 4.72 18.58
N ARG A 73 -5.72 4.15 17.47
CA ARG A 73 -7.09 4.34 16.95
C ARG A 73 -7.78 2.98 16.92
N PRO A 74 -8.37 2.52 18.04
CA PRO A 74 -8.96 1.18 18.15
C PRO A 74 -10.16 0.97 17.20
N ASN A 75 -10.84 2.05 16.82
CA ASN A 75 -11.98 2.03 15.89
C ASN A 75 -11.57 2.24 14.42
N ALA A 76 -10.31 2.57 14.13
CA ALA A 76 -9.87 2.74 12.74
C ALA A 76 -9.85 1.38 12.02
N ARG A 77 -9.96 1.37 10.70
CA ARG A 77 -9.83 0.14 9.91
C ARG A 77 -8.80 0.37 8.82
N ALA A 78 -8.09 -0.68 8.45
CA ALA A 78 -7.06 -0.65 7.42
C ALA A 78 -7.43 -1.55 6.26
N LEU A 79 -7.07 -1.10 5.07
CA LEU A 79 -7.16 -1.84 3.83
C LEU A 79 -5.79 -1.75 3.14
N LEU A 80 -5.17 -2.90 2.87
CA LEU A 80 -4.01 -2.95 1.98
C LEU A 80 -4.47 -3.22 0.56
N LEU A 81 -4.39 -2.19 -0.29
CA LEU A 81 -4.39 -2.38 -1.73
C LEU A 81 -2.95 -2.66 -2.19
N TYR A 82 -2.71 -3.83 -2.76
CA TYR A 82 -1.38 -4.24 -3.25
C TYR A 82 -1.44 -4.78 -4.68
N ALA A 83 -0.30 -4.79 -5.36
CA ALA A 83 -0.15 -5.50 -6.63
C ALA A 83 0.56 -6.83 -6.38
N PRO A 84 0.14 -7.93 -7.04
CA PRO A 84 0.90 -9.19 -7.08
C PRO A 84 2.37 -8.96 -7.47
N ILE A 85 3.27 -9.83 -7.02
CA ILE A 85 4.72 -9.58 -7.10
C ILE A 85 5.20 -9.29 -8.54
N GLU A 86 4.73 -10.03 -9.55
CA GLU A 86 5.09 -9.79 -10.94
C GLU A 86 4.59 -8.43 -11.44
N GLU A 87 3.35 -8.05 -11.11
CA GLU A 87 2.79 -6.75 -11.46
C GLU A 87 3.55 -5.60 -10.79
N PHE A 88 3.91 -5.78 -9.52
CA PHE A 88 4.70 -4.83 -8.78
C PHE A 88 6.08 -4.65 -9.43
N LEU A 89 6.82 -5.73 -9.66
CA LEU A 89 8.16 -5.70 -10.28
C LEU A 89 8.10 -5.09 -11.68
N SER A 90 7.10 -5.45 -12.48
CA SER A 90 6.85 -4.85 -13.80
C SER A 90 6.71 -3.33 -13.69
N SER A 91 5.96 -2.84 -12.70
CA SER A 91 5.75 -1.41 -12.48
C SER A 91 7.03 -0.65 -12.08
N ILE A 92 8.03 -1.36 -11.57
CA ILE A 92 9.37 -0.83 -11.27
C ILE A 92 10.21 -0.83 -12.55
N ALA A 93 10.25 -1.96 -13.25
CA ALA A 93 11.01 -2.12 -14.49
C ALA A 93 10.61 -1.10 -15.58
N VAL A 94 9.31 -0.84 -15.76
CA VAL A 94 8.81 0.14 -16.75
C VAL A 94 9.28 1.57 -16.48
N LYS A 95 9.62 1.91 -15.24
CA LYS A 95 10.15 3.24 -14.88
C LYS A 95 11.65 3.36 -15.09
N GLY A 96 12.32 2.31 -15.57
CA GLY A 96 13.76 2.30 -15.82
C GLY A 96 14.58 2.70 -14.59
N LEU A 97 15.59 3.54 -14.80
CA LEU A 97 16.52 3.99 -13.75
C LEU A 97 15.81 4.64 -12.56
N TRP A 98 14.73 5.40 -12.78
CA TRP A 98 13.99 6.04 -11.70
C TRP A 98 13.27 5.03 -10.80
N GLY A 99 12.71 3.96 -11.37
CA GLY A 99 12.10 2.88 -10.60
C GLY A 99 13.13 2.14 -9.76
N ARG A 100 14.28 1.84 -10.36
CA ARG A 100 15.40 1.14 -9.72
C ARG A 100 16.02 1.96 -8.57
N GLN A 101 16.26 3.26 -8.80
CA GLN A 101 16.71 4.18 -7.75
C GLN A 101 15.70 4.33 -6.60
N TRP A 102 14.40 4.39 -6.93
CA TRP A 102 13.35 4.41 -5.92
C TRP A 102 13.35 3.15 -5.05
N ALA A 103 13.58 1.98 -5.64
CA ALA A 103 13.66 0.71 -4.89
C ALA A 103 14.81 0.74 -3.89
N ARG A 104 16.01 1.18 -4.31
CA ARG A 104 17.17 1.32 -3.41
C ARG A 104 16.94 2.33 -2.30
N THR A 105 16.39 3.50 -2.62
CA THR A 105 16.08 4.54 -1.62
C THR A 105 15.05 4.02 -0.60
N SER A 106 14.06 3.25 -1.06
CA SER A 106 13.06 2.62 -0.19
C SER A 106 13.69 1.62 0.77
N LEU A 107 14.61 0.77 0.29
CA LEU A 107 15.33 -0.19 1.13
C LEU A 107 16.19 0.49 2.18
N ILE A 108 16.93 1.56 1.83
CA ILE A 108 17.75 2.32 2.80
C ILE A 108 16.89 2.83 3.95
N GLY A 109 15.69 3.33 3.63
CA GLY A 109 14.72 3.73 4.63
C GLY A 109 14.24 2.56 5.50
N GLN A 110 13.83 1.46 4.85
CA GLN A 110 13.29 0.27 5.51
C GLN A 110 14.32 -0.48 6.38
N ALA A 111 15.62 -0.43 6.04
CA ALA A 111 16.68 -1.00 6.86
C ALA A 111 16.73 -0.35 8.27
N LYS A 112 16.37 0.93 8.37
CA LYS A 112 16.24 1.65 9.66
C LYS A 112 14.97 1.30 10.44
N ASP A 113 14.04 0.61 9.79
CA ASP A 113 12.72 0.27 10.32
C ASP A 113 12.63 -1.18 10.82
N HIS A 114 13.75 -1.92 10.83
CA HIS A 114 13.80 -3.36 11.10
C HIS A 114 12.92 -4.19 10.14
N ALA A 115 12.82 -3.76 8.87
CA ALA A 115 12.22 -4.53 7.79
C ALA A 115 13.00 -5.83 7.51
N LEU A 116 12.51 -6.72 6.63
CA LEU A 116 13.13 -8.03 6.39
C LEU A 116 14.60 -7.98 5.96
N SER A 117 15.09 -6.82 5.49
CA SER A 117 16.50 -6.59 5.18
C SER A 117 17.46 -6.82 6.36
N HIS A 118 17.01 -6.78 7.62
CA HIS A 118 17.85 -7.13 8.77
C HIS A 118 18.30 -8.61 8.78
N LYS A 119 17.70 -9.46 7.94
CA LYS A 119 18.09 -10.86 7.78
C LYS A 119 19.29 -11.06 6.85
N PHE A 120 19.77 -9.99 6.23
CA PHE A 120 20.89 -10.01 5.29
C PHE A 120 22.06 -9.21 5.86
N THR A 121 23.28 -9.60 5.50
CA THR A 121 24.48 -8.79 5.74
C THR A 121 24.50 -7.58 4.80
N THR A 122 25.42 -6.63 5.05
CA THR A 122 25.56 -5.48 4.16
C THR A 122 26.06 -5.92 2.78
N GLU A 123 26.98 -6.89 2.75
CA GLU A 123 27.56 -7.48 1.55
C GLU A 123 26.47 -8.16 0.71
N GLU A 124 25.64 -9.01 1.33
CA GLU A 124 24.53 -9.68 0.66
C GLU A 124 23.53 -8.67 0.06
N LEU A 125 23.22 -7.58 0.78
CA LEU A 125 22.34 -6.53 0.28
C LEU A 125 22.94 -5.75 -0.91
N LEU A 126 24.26 -5.60 -0.97
CA LEU A 126 24.95 -4.93 -2.07
C LEU A 126 24.98 -5.79 -3.34
N GLU A 127 24.98 -7.11 -3.19
CA GLU A 127 24.93 -8.08 -4.30
C GLU A 127 23.54 -8.19 -4.96
N LEU A 128 22.48 -7.77 -4.26
CA LEU A 128 21.12 -7.81 -4.82
C LEU A 128 20.96 -6.87 -6.01
N THR A 129 20.27 -7.35 -7.05
CA THR A 129 19.81 -6.51 -8.15
C THR A 129 18.73 -5.52 -7.69
N ASP A 130 18.49 -4.47 -8.47
CA ASP A 130 17.47 -3.48 -8.12
C ASP A 130 16.05 -4.07 -8.04
N LEU A 131 15.73 -5.09 -8.86
CA LEU A 131 14.44 -5.78 -8.77
C LEU A 131 14.36 -6.70 -7.55
N GLN A 132 15.46 -7.38 -7.16
CA GLN A 132 15.50 -8.12 -5.90
C GLN A 132 15.29 -7.18 -4.71
N ILE A 133 15.93 -6.01 -4.70
CA ILE A 133 15.72 -4.97 -3.69
C ILE A 133 14.26 -4.51 -3.67
N ALA A 134 13.65 -4.26 -4.84
CA ALA A 134 12.24 -3.90 -4.93
C ALA A 134 11.33 -4.99 -4.34
N GLY A 135 11.56 -6.25 -4.72
CA GLY A 135 10.81 -7.40 -4.21
C GLY A 135 10.94 -7.57 -2.69
N LEU A 136 12.13 -7.40 -2.14
CA LEU A 136 12.38 -7.48 -0.69
C LEU A 136 11.63 -6.37 0.06
N SER A 137 11.58 -5.17 -0.51
CA SER A 137 10.81 -4.05 0.02
C SER A 137 9.31 -4.31 -0.01
N TRP A 138 8.80 -4.87 -1.12
CA TRP A 138 7.40 -5.30 -1.23
C TRP A 138 7.05 -6.37 -0.19
N LEU A 139 7.89 -7.39 -0.04
CA LEU A 139 7.69 -8.49 0.92
C LEU A 139 7.69 -7.97 2.37
N SER A 140 8.53 -6.98 2.68
CA SER A 140 8.59 -6.35 3.99
C SER A 140 7.28 -5.63 4.34
N HIS A 141 6.68 -4.93 3.38
CA HIS A 141 5.37 -4.30 3.59
C HIS A 141 4.27 -5.33 3.77
N LEU A 142 4.26 -6.38 2.95
CA LEU A 142 3.30 -7.46 3.09
C LEU A 142 3.38 -8.12 4.48
N ALA A 143 4.59 -8.41 4.95
CA ALA A 143 4.83 -8.98 6.29
C ALA A 143 4.28 -8.10 7.42
N ILE A 144 4.42 -6.77 7.32
CA ILE A 144 3.85 -5.82 8.30
C ILE A 144 2.33 -5.97 8.33
N PHE A 145 1.66 -5.93 7.18
CA PHE A 145 0.20 -6.03 7.12
C PHE A 145 -0.32 -7.40 7.53
N THR A 146 0.32 -8.50 7.14
CA THR A 146 -0.06 -9.84 7.57
C THR A 146 0.05 -9.99 9.09
N ARG A 147 1.11 -9.44 9.70
CA ARG A 147 1.25 -9.41 11.17
C ARG A 147 0.17 -8.55 11.82
N MET A 148 -0.18 -7.40 11.24
CA MET A 148 -1.27 -6.56 11.72
C MET A 148 -2.61 -7.32 11.66
N GLN A 149 -2.93 -7.97 10.55
CA GLN A 149 -4.17 -8.75 10.41
C GLN A 149 -4.20 -9.93 11.38
N LYS A 150 -3.09 -10.67 11.53
CA LYS A 150 -3.00 -11.78 12.50
C LYS A 150 -3.25 -11.31 13.94
N LYS A 151 -2.83 -10.09 14.28
CA LYS A 151 -3.00 -9.51 15.62
C LYS A 151 -4.38 -8.89 15.85
N LEU A 152 -4.94 -8.20 14.84
CA LEU A 152 -6.15 -7.37 14.98
C LEU A 152 -7.40 -8.00 14.37
N GLY A 153 -7.25 -9.07 13.59
CA GLY A 153 -8.32 -9.77 12.89
C GLY A 153 -8.66 -9.19 11.52
N ALA A 154 -9.25 -10.05 10.68
CA ALA A 154 -9.70 -9.74 9.32
C ALA A 154 -10.73 -8.59 9.26
N ASN A 155 -11.53 -8.42 10.32
CA ASN A 155 -12.52 -7.34 10.41
C ASN A 155 -11.89 -5.94 10.51
N ARG A 156 -10.64 -5.82 11.00
CA ARG A 156 -9.95 -4.52 11.12
C ARG A 156 -8.90 -4.28 10.04
N VAL A 157 -8.34 -5.35 9.48
CA VAL A 157 -7.31 -5.26 8.44
C VAL A 157 -7.69 -6.18 7.29
N ALA A 158 -7.98 -5.59 6.14
CA ALA A 158 -8.32 -6.31 4.92
C ALA A 158 -7.26 -6.15 3.83
N PHE A 159 -7.23 -7.10 2.90
CA PHE A 159 -6.40 -7.10 1.71
C PHE A 159 -7.27 -7.02 0.46
N CYS A 160 -6.76 -6.34 -0.56
CA CYS A 160 -7.30 -6.38 -1.90
C CYS A 160 -6.15 -6.28 -2.89
N ASP A 161 -6.08 -7.23 -3.83
CA ASP A 161 -5.12 -7.14 -4.92
C ASP A 161 -5.64 -6.25 -6.05
N SER A 162 -4.73 -5.64 -6.80
CA SER A 162 -5.08 -4.72 -7.89
C SER A 162 -5.86 -5.37 -9.02
N ALA A 163 -5.70 -6.67 -9.28
CA ALA A 163 -6.45 -7.36 -10.32
C ALA A 163 -7.92 -7.55 -9.91
N THR A 164 -8.17 -7.92 -8.65
CA THR A 164 -9.52 -7.99 -8.08
C THR A 164 -10.22 -6.64 -8.11
N LEU A 165 -9.52 -5.56 -7.72
CA LEU A 165 -10.07 -4.20 -7.75
C LEU A 165 -10.57 -3.79 -9.14
N LEU A 166 -9.81 -4.13 -10.19
CA LEU A 166 -10.10 -3.70 -11.56
C LEU A 166 -11.10 -4.62 -12.27
N ARG A 167 -11.19 -5.89 -11.88
CA ARG A 167 -12.10 -6.87 -12.50
C ARG A 167 -13.57 -6.58 -12.22
N ASP A 168 -13.89 -6.10 -11.01
CA ASP A 168 -15.26 -5.73 -10.62
C ASP A 168 -15.23 -4.47 -9.73
N PRO A 169 -15.14 -3.27 -10.35
CA PRO A 169 -15.05 -2.00 -9.63
C PRO A 169 -16.26 -1.74 -8.71
N LEU A 170 -17.46 -2.14 -9.13
CA LEU A 170 -18.69 -1.94 -8.34
C LEU A 170 -18.67 -2.81 -7.08
N ARG A 171 -18.42 -4.11 -7.23
CA ARG A 171 -18.33 -5.02 -6.08
C ARG A 171 -17.23 -4.59 -5.12
N THR A 172 -16.06 -4.25 -5.65
CA THR A 172 -14.92 -3.86 -4.80
C THR A 172 -15.17 -2.55 -4.07
N THR A 173 -15.77 -1.55 -4.74
CA THR A 173 -16.15 -0.29 -4.09
C THR A 173 -17.10 -0.52 -2.93
N LYS A 174 -18.17 -1.31 -3.14
CA LYS A 174 -19.11 -1.67 -2.06
C LYS A 174 -18.41 -2.37 -0.91
N ALA A 175 -17.49 -3.29 -1.21
CA ALA A 175 -16.79 -4.05 -0.19
C ALA A 175 -15.83 -3.18 0.62
N PHE A 176 -15.15 -2.20 -0.01
CA PHE A 176 -14.31 -1.23 0.72
C PHE A 176 -15.12 -0.37 1.66
N TYR A 177 -16.24 0.21 1.21
CA TYR A 177 -17.09 1.05 2.04
C TYR A 177 -17.67 0.28 3.23
N ARG A 178 -18.17 -0.94 2.99
CA ARG A 178 -18.62 -1.82 4.07
C ARG A 178 -17.51 -2.17 5.04
N HIS A 179 -16.31 -2.52 4.56
CA HIS A 179 -15.18 -2.83 5.43
C HIS A 179 -14.82 -1.62 6.31
N LEU A 180 -14.81 -0.42 5.74
CA LEU A 180 -14.51 0.83 6.45
C LEU A 180 -15.69 1.36 7.29
N GLU A 181 -16.83 0.68 7.30
CA GLU A 181 -18.07 1.09 7.97
C GLU A 181 -18.56 2.48 7.54
N ILE A 182 -18.40 2.79 6.24
CA ILE A 182 -18.90 4.02 5.63
C ILE A 182 -20.19 3.69 4.87
N PRO A 183 -21.30 4.39 5.12
CA PRO A 183 -22.54 4.17 4.39
C PRO A 183 -22.36 4.50 2.91
N LEU A 184 -22.89 3.64 2.04
CA LEU A 184 -22.86 3.85 0.59
C LEU A 184 -24.10 3.24 -0.05
N GLY A 185 -24.89 4.07 -0.72
CA GLY A 185 -26.02 3.66 -1.55
C GLY A 185 -25.59 2.98 -2.84
N TYR A 186 -26.49 2.20 -3.44
CA TYR A 186 -26.19 1.49 -4.69
C TYR A 186 -25.87 2.45 -5.85
N SER A 187 -26.65 3.53 -6.01
CA SER A 187 -26.45 4.53 -7.06
C SER A 187 -25.12 5.25 -6.92
N GLU A 188 -24.69 5.57 -5.70
CA GLU A 188 -23.39 6.20 -5.41
C GLU A 188 -22.24 5.23 -5.72
N ALA A 189 -22.39 3.96 -5.31
CA ALA A 189 -21.41 2.93 -5.63
C ALA A 189 -21.24 2.75 -7.14
N GLN A 190 -22.35 2.76 -7.89
CA GLN A 190 -22.33 2.68 -9.35
C GLN A 190 -21.65 3.91 -9.96
N ALA A 191 -21.99 5.11 -9.51
CA ALA A 191 -21.35 6.35 -9.98
C ALA A 191 -19.84 6.38 -9.72
N ILE A 192 -19.39 5.87 -8.57
CA ILE A 192 -17.95 5.75 -8.26
C ILE A 192 -17.28 4.73 -9.18
N ALA A 193 -17.91 3.57 -9.39
CA ALA A 193 -17.39 2.47 -10.20
C ALA A 193 -17.25 2.83 -11.68
N GLU A 194 -18.21 3.58 -12.23
CA GLU A 194 -18.20 4.09 -13.61
C GLU A 194 -17.41 5.42 -13.75
N GLY A 195 -17.01 5.99 -12.61
CA GLY A 195 -16.42 7.32 -12.52
C GLY A 195 -14.92 7.40 -12.87
N PRO A 196 -14.35 8.62 -12.76
CA PRO A 196 -12.96 8.91 -13.13
C PRO A 196 -11.92 8.15 -12.29
N VAL A 197 -12.30 7.61 -11.12
CA VAL A 197 -11.41 6.84 -10.24
C VAL A 197 -10.89 5.57 -10.93
N PHE A 198 -11.72 4.95 -11.79
CA PHE A 198 -11.37 3.72 -12.51
C PHE A 198 -11.03 3.96 -13.98
N THR A 199 -11.32 5.16 -14.50
CA THR A 199 -11.12 5.52 -15.91
C THR A 199 -10.04 6.58 -16.14
N ARG A 200 -9.35 7.04 -15.07
CA ARG A 200 -8.24 8.00 -15.15
C ARG A 200 -7.07 7.66 -14.24
N ASN A 201 -5.87 8.03 -14.68
CA ASN A 201 -4.65 7.83 -13.89
C ASN A 201 -4.59 8.85 -12.74
N SER A 202 -4.41 8.36 -11.52
CA SER A 202 -4.37 9.18 -10.30
C SER A 202 -3.15 10.12 -10.18
N LYS A 203 -2.17 10.05 -11.09
CA LYS A 203 -0.95 10.87 -11.09
C LYS A 203 -0.97 12.02 -12.09
N ASP A 204 -1.49 11.78 -13.30
CA ASP A 204 -1.45 12.75 -14.41
C ASP A 204 -2.85 13.03 -15.02
N GLY A 205 -3.91 12.37 -14.56
CA GLY A 205 -5.29 12.64 -14.96
C GLY A 205 -5.65 12.18 -16.39
N ALA A 206 -4.72 11.54 -17.09
CA ALA A 206 -4.93 10.99 -18.42
C ALA A 206 -6.02 9.92 -18.40
N ALA A 207 -6.77 9.79 -19.51
CA ALA A 207 -7.68 8.68 -19.71
C ALA A 207 -6.91 7.36 -19.54
N TYR A 208 -7.48 6.44 -18.77
CA TYR A 208 -6.80 5.27 -18.27
C TYR A 208 -7.79 4.10 -18.24
N SER A 209 -7.63 3.14 -19.16
CA SER A 209 -8.35 1.87 -19.10
C SER A 209 -7.46 0.76 -18.50
N ALA A 210 -8.09 -0.32 -18.02
CA ALA A 210 -7.37 -1.53 -17.61
C ALA A 210 -6.55 -2.11 -18.79
N ASP A 211 -7.05 -1.96 -20.02
CA ASP A 211 -6.41 -2.43 -21.25
C ASP A 211 -5.16 -1.59 -21.59
N ASP A 212 -5.18 -0.27 -21.35
CA ASP A 212 -4.01 0.61 -21.53
C ASP A 212 -2.89 0.28 -20.53
N ARG A 213 -3.25 -0.11 -19.29
CA ARG A 213 -2.28 -0.60 -18.30
C ARG A 213 -1.63 -1.88 -18.82
N GLN A 214 -2.43 -2.81 -19.33
CA GLN A 214 -1.93 -4.10 -19.80
C GLN A 214 -1.00 -3.92 -21.01
N ALA A 215 -1.42 -3.18 -22.04
CA ALA A 215 -0.62 -2.94 -23.25
C ALA A 215 0.70 -2.20 -22.99
N ARG A 216 0.69 -1.19 -22.10
CA ARG A 216 1.91 -0.45 -21.73
C ARG A 216 2.86 -1.28 -20.86
N LEU A 217 2.33 -2.20 -20.07
CA LEU A 217 3.13 -3.16 -19.33
C LEU A 217 3.71 -4.22 -20.26
N ASP A 218 2.97 -4.70 -21.26
CA ASP A 218 3.37 -5.86 -22.08
C ASP A 218 4.65 -5.61 -22.90
N HIS A 219 4.80 -4.44 -23.54
CA HIS A 219 5.99 -4.13 -24.35
C HIS A 219 7.27 -4.00 -23.51
N THR A 220 7.20 -3.48 -22.27
CA THR A 220 8.39 -3.39 -21.40
C THR A 220 8.58 -4.64 -20.54
N ARG A 221 7.50 -5.37 -20.24
CA ARG A 221 7.55 -6.67 -19.56
C ARG A 221 8.30 -7.68 -20.38
N GLU A 222 8.14 -7.70 -21.70
CA GLU A 222 8.78 -8.72 -22.53
C GLU A 222 10.31 -8.69 -22.41
N TYR A 223 10.92 -7.50 -22.39
CA TYR A 223 12.37 -7.34 -22.21
C TYR A 223 12.87 -7.64 -20.80
N ASN A 224 12.02 -7.53 -19.77
CA ASN A 224 12.40 -7.76 -18.37
C ASN A 224 11.79 -9.05 -17.80
N ARG A 225 11.15 -9.87 -18.65
CA ARG A 225 10.33 -11.01 -18.21
C ARG A 225 11.14 -12.00 -17.40
N GLU A 226 12.29 -12.39 -17.93
CA GLU A 226 13.20 -13.33 -17.28
C GLU A 226 13.64 -12.81 -15.89
N GLU A 227 14.12 -11.57 -15.80
CA GLU A 227 14.50 -10.95 -14.51
C GLU A 227 13.30 -10.94 -13.54
N ILE A 228 12.12 -10.55 -14.01
CA ILE A 228 10.90 -10.48 -13.18
C ILE A 228 10.50 -11.86 -12.65
N ASP A 229 10.47 -12.89 -13.51
CA ASP A 229 10.04 -14.24 -13.14
C ASP A 229 11.02 -14.87 -12.15
N MET A 230 12.33 -14.72 -12.39
CA MET A 230 13.37 -15.19 -11.47
C MET A 230 13.28 -14.50 -10.11
N VAL A 231 13.10 -13.18 -10.09
CA VAL A 231 12.99 -12.42 -8.83
C VAL A 231 11.70 -12.74 -8.11
N ALA A 232 10.57 -12.86 -8.82
CA ALA A 232 9.30 -13.26 -8.22
C ALA A 232 9.40 -14.63 -7.54
N GLU A 233 10.05 -15.61 -8.19
CA GLU A 233 10.27 -16.92 -7.58
C GLU A 233 11.20 -16.83 -6.36
N TRP A 234 12.29 -16.07 -6.46
CA TRP A 234 13.16 -15.82 -5.31
C TRP A 234 12.39 -15.21 -4.12
N ILE A 235 11.50 -14.24 -4.36
CA ILE A 235 10.64 -13.67 -3.32
C ILE A 235 9.69 -14.71 -2.72
N ARG A 236 9.12 -15.61 -3.53
CA ARG A 236 8.29 -16.71 -3.00
C ARG A 236 9.09 -17.64 -2.09
N GLN A 237 10.34 -17.94 -2.43
CA GLN A 237 11.21 -18.77 -1.60
C GLN A 237 11.55 -18.09 -0.28
N LEU A 238 11.87 -16.78 -0.30
CA LEU A 238 12.04 -16.01 0.93
C LEU A 238 10.77 -15.99 1.79
N ALA A 239 9.61 -15.81 1.15
CA ALA A 239 8.32 -15.78 1.82
C ALA A 239 8.00 -17.13 2.52
N LYS A 240 8.28 -18.26 1.86
CA LYS A 240 8.18 -19.60 2.46
C LYS A 240 9.07 -19.73 3.70
N GLY A 241 10.30 -19.22 3.64
CA GLY A 241 11.24 -19.22 4.77
C GLY A 241 10.79 -18.40 5.99
N ILE A 242 9.76 -17.57 5.85
CA ILE A 242 9.18 -16.76 6.94
C ILE A 242 7.68 -17.03 7.15
N ASP A 243 7.15 -18.11 6.56
CA ASP A 243 5.74 -18.50 6.63
C ASP A 243 4.77 -17.35 6.24
N LEU A 244 5.08 -16.69 5.12
CA LEU A 244 4.28 -15.58 4.61
C LEU A 244 3.62 -15.95 3.28
N ASN A 245 2.29 -15.81 3.23
CA ASN A 245 1.55 -15.93 1.97
C ASN A 245 1.76 -14.67 1.12
N VAL A 246 2.34 -14.83 -0.08
CA VAL A 246 2.56 -13.73 -1.05
C VAL A 246 1.29 -13.27 -1.78
N ASN A 247 0.22 -14.07 -1.70
CA ASN A 247 -1.09 -13.79 -2.27
C ASN A 247 -2.15 -13.92 -1.16
N PRO A 248 -2.15 -13.01 -0.17
CA PRO A 248 -3.22 -13.02 0.84
C PRO A 248 -4.58 -12.92 0.15
N GLU A 249 -5.53 -13.74 0.61
CA GLU A 249 -6.87 -13.72 0.04
C GLU A 249 -7.52 -12.36 0.24
N THR A 250 -8.24 -11.90 -0.79
CA THR A 250 -9.09 -10.73 -0.66
C THR A 250 -10.23 -11.09 0.30
N ASN A 251 -10.18 -10.57 1.52
CA ASN A 251 -11.15 -10.86 2.59
C ASN A 251 -12.22 -9.76 2.68
N LEU A 252 -12.78 -9.42 1.53
CA LEU A 252 -13.78 -8.37 1.35
C LEU A 252 -15.08 -9.00 0.85
N ASP A 253 -15.70 -9.82 1.70
CA ASP A 253 -17.00 -10.47 1.44
C ASP A 253 -18.15 -9.52 1.61
#